data_AF-N1VUM6-F1
#
_entry.id   AF-N1VUM6-F1
#
_cell.length_a   1.000
_cell.length_b   1.000
_cell.length_c   1.000
_cell.angle_alpha   90.00
_cell.angle_beta   90.00
_cell.angle_gamma   90.00
#
_symmetry.space_group_name_H-M   'P 1'
#
loop_
_entity.id
_entity.type
_entity.pdbx_description
1 polymer ?
#
loop_
_entity_poly.entity_id
_entity_poly.type
_entity_poly.pdbx_seq_one_letter_code
_entity_poly.pdbx_strand_id
1 'polypeptide(L)'
;MKLNTKRFFILFWFVTFSIGAQDGTKLIAWKPIPEASGYQIQIKEKSGKTVIDKKIDTAYHSIEELPSGVYQVRTAPLNLFKKPAVWSAWKDLEVIISEPPKVVIEEQKPIILPKSESKVEKSISNVTIEGEHFLEATKVDLTKKNETLPILSKEVKSPERIDLKVDTTDAKSGPYDLTVTNPYQKPKVISNFVQVEDPKHNTTDADGNEEPQNKGSKKSKINLPKGKLFRDYTYEEMLAFLETDVAVNCKNTKIPALTLSECHKTYVILNFSSEDNHSVFEFYKLINENESDRVSAYQYFSKNCSPRFRPAFERMELEWKNRNNLDPDERQSLLQDLTKFRNCPR
;
A
#
# COMPACT_ATOMS: atom_id res chain seq x y z
N MET A 1 -72.05 41.08 -12.86
CA MET A 1 -71.22 42.29 -13.10
C MET A 1 -69.96 42.12 -12.25
N LYS A 2 -68.82 41.76 -12.87
CA LYS A 2 -67.54 42.52 -12.91
C LYS A 2 -66.96 42.83 -11.51
N LEU A 3 -65.70 42.61 -11.14
CA LEU A 3 -64.43 42.22 -11.80
C LEU A 3 -63.52 41.77 -10.63
N ASN A 4 -62.96 40.56 -10.61
CA ASN A 4 -61.59 40.25 -11.04
C ASN A 4 -60.49 41.13 -10.40
N THR A 5 -59.87 40.66 -9.32
CA THR A 5 -58.59 41.19 -8.83
C THR A 5 -57.59 40.03 -8.75
N LYS A 6 -56.77 39.94 -9.79
CA LYS A 6 -55.54 39.15 -9.83
C LYS A 6 -54.64 39.58 -8.67
N ARG A 7 -54.51 38.75 -7.64
CA ARG A 7 -53.35 38.80 -6.74
C ARG A 7 -52.40 37.70 -7.14
N PHE A 8 -51.42 38.12 -7.94
CA PHE A 8 -50.24 37.35 -8.29
C PHE A 8 -49.41 37.19 -7.01
N PHE A 9 -49.63 36.11 -6.26
CA PHE A 9 -48.78 35.74 -5.14
C PHE A 9 -47.50 35.14 -5.71
N ILE A 10 -46.49 35.99 -5.96
CA ILE A 10 -45.13 35.54 -6.23
C ILE A 10 -44.62 34.94 -4.94
N LEU A 11 -44.70 33.61 -4.85
CA LEU A 11 -44.03 32.82 -3.83
C LEU A 11 -42.53 32.89 -4.14
N PHE A 12 -41.86 33.94 -3.66
CA PHE A 12 -40.41 34.06 -3.79
C PHE A 12 -39.78 33.08 -2.80
N TRP A 13 -39.57 31.87 -3.29
CA TRP A 13 -38.86 30.79 -2.66
C TRP A 13 -37.39 31.21 -2.53
N PHE A 14 -37.05 31.90 -1.43
CA PHE A 14 -35.67 32.03 -0.99
C PHE A 14 -35.22 30.66 -0.50
N VAL A 15 -34.86 29.80 -1.45
CA VAL A 15 -33.95 28.69 -1.19
C VAL A 15 -32.61 29.36 -0.90
N THR A 16 -32.35 29.59 0.38
CA THR A 16 -31.01 29.89 0.86
C THR A 16 -30.16 28.65 0.61
N PHE A 17 -29.55 28.61 -0.57
CA PHE A 17 -28.42 27.74 -0.82
C PHE A 17 -27.28 28.22 0.07
N SER A 18 -27.19 27.64 1.26
CA SER A 18 -25.94 27.65 2.03
C SER A 18 -24.92 26.82 1.26
N ILE A 19 -24.32 27.41 0.22
CA ILE A 19 -23.04 26.95 -0.32
C ILE A 19 -21.99 27.44 0.67
N GLY A 20 -21.99 26.84 1.86
CA GLY A 20 -20.84 26.84 2.72
C GLY A 20 -19.93 25.75 2.20
N ALA A 21 -18.84 26.14 1.54
CA ALA A 21 -17.67 25.29 1.49
C ALA A 21 -17.39 24.86 2.94
N GLN A 22 -17.55 23.56 3.23
CA GLN A 22 -17.16 23.03 4.54
C GLN A 22 -15.63 23.01 4.58
N ASP A 23 -15.04 24.17 4.86
CA ASP A 23 -13.74 24.23 5.50
C ASP A 23 -13.87 23.39 6.76
N GLY A 24 -13.26 22.21 6.73
CA GLY A 24 -13.49 21.27 7.79
C GLY A 24 -12.93 21.86 9.09
N THR A 25 -13.81 22.08 10.05
CA THR A 25 -13.45 22.66 11.34
C THR A 25 -12.76 21.59 12.18
N LYS A 26 -11.60 21.92 12.75
CA LYS A 26 -10.89 21.03 13.68
C LYS A 26 -11.59 21.11 15.03
N LEU A 27 -12.33 20.07 15.41
CA LEU A 27 -13.14 20.08 16.63
C LEU A 27 -12.97 18.82 17.47
N ILE A 28 -13.05 18.99 18.78
CA ILE A 28 -13.18 17.92 19.76
C ILE A 28 -14.64 17.91 20.20
N ALA A 29 -15.33 16.78 20.07
CA ALA A 29 -16.72 16.62 20.48
C ALA A 29 -16.90 15.43 21.42
N TRP A 30 -17.92 15.50 22.27
CA TRP A 30 -18.29 14.41 23.19
C TRP A 30 -19.80 14.25 23.25
N LYS A 31 -20.24 13.10 23.79
CA LYS A 31 -21.65 12.84 24.03
C LYS A 31 -22.20 13.85 25.05
N PRO A 32 -23.27 14.59 24.73
CA PRO A 32 -23.85 15.52 25.68
C PRO A 32 -24.45 14.76 26.87
N ILE A 33 -24.27 15.31 28.06
CA ILE A 33 -24.84 14.81 29.30
C ILE A 33 -26.11 15.60 29.59
N PRO A 34 -27.29 14.94 29.70
CA PRO A 34 -28.52 15.60 30.11
C PRO A 34 -28.32 16.35 31.43
N GLU A 35 -28.94 17.53 31.55
CA GLU A 35 -28.88 18.38 32.76
C GLU A 35 -27.54 19.04 33.08
N ALA A 36 -26.50 18.83 32.27
CA ALA A 36 -25.25 19.59 32.41
C ALA A 36 -25.48 21.07 32.04
N SER A 37 -25.01 22.00 32.89
CA SER A 37 -25.14 23.44 32.64
C SER A 37 -24.09 23.98 31.66
N GLY A 38 -23.21 23.11 31.16
CA GLY A 38 -22.05 23.39 30.33
C GLY A 38 -20.95 22.35 30.57
N TYR A 39 -19.76 22.59 30.05
CA TYR A 39 -18.59 21.73 30.19
C TYR A 39 -17.34 22.56 30.48
N GLN A 40 -16.34 21.90 31.06
CA GLN A 40 -14.97 22.41 31.12
C GLN A 40 -14.07 21.46 30.34
N ILE A 41 -13.31 22.00 29.39
CA ILE A 41 -12.32 21.27 28.61
C ILE A 41 -10.92 21.65 29.08
N GLN A 42 -10.07 20.65 29.25
CA GLN A 42 -8.66 20.83 29.52
C GLN A 42 -7.82 20.09 28.49
N ILE A 43 -6.84 20.78 27.92
CA ILE A 43 -5.83 20.21 27.03
C ILE A 43 -4.46 20.55 27.60
N LYS A 44 -3.60 19.55 27.71
CA LYS A 44 -2.21 19.71 28.13
C LYS A 44 -1.28 19.05 27.14
N GLU A 45 -0.07 19.57 27.04
CA GLU A 45 1.02 18.92 26.31
C GLU A 45 1.46 17.63 27.03
N LYS A 46 2.20 16.76 26.32
CA LYS A 46 2.88 15.60 26.94
C LYS A 46 3.85 15.98 28.06
N SER A 47 4.37 17.21 28.05
CA SER A 47 5.20 17.81 29.10
C SER A 47 4.44 18.05 30.42
N GLY A 48 3.10 17.99 30.39
CA GLY A 48 2.23 18.29 31.53
C GLY A 48 1.75 19.74 31.59
N LYS A 49 2.26 20.62 30.72
CA LYS A 49 1.81 22.02 30.63
C LYS A 49 0.40 22.11 30.07
N THR A 50 -0.53 22.67 30.85
CA THR A 50 -1.88 22.97 30.38
C THR A 50 -1.85 24.11 29.38
N VAL A 51 -2.35 23.86 28.17
CA VAL A 51 -2.44 24.84 27.07
C VAL A 51 -3.84 25.40 26.92
N ILE A 52 -4.87 24.61 27.24
CA ILE A 52 -6.27 25.05 27.22
C ILE A 52 -6.92 24.61 28.52
N ASP A 53 -7.58 25.55 29.20
CA ASP A 53 -8.50 25.30 30.30
C ASP A 53 -9.67 26.28 30.17
N LYS A 54 -10.80 25.82 29.62
CA LYS A 54 -11.92 26.69 29.24
C LYS A 54 -13.25 26.08 29.65
N LYS A 55 -14.17 26.94 30.13
CA LYS A 55 -15.58 26.60 30.32
C LYS A 55 -16.38 26.99 29.08
N ILE A 56 -17.24 26.10 28.63
CA ILE A 56 -18.02 26.19 27.40
C ILE A 56 -19.45 25.68 27.66
N ASP A 57 -20.39 26.09 26.84
CA ASP A 57 -21.80 25.68 26.89
C ASP A 57 -22.12 24.55 25.89
N THR A 58 -21.28 24.35 24.89
CA THR A 58 -21.40 23.32 23.86
C THR A 58 -20.71 22.01 24.25
N ALA A 59 -21.21 20.89 23.71
CA ALA A 59 -20.56 19.57 23.82
C ALA A 59 -19.43 19.36 22.79
N TYR A 60 -18.85 20.44 22.30
CA TYR A 60 -17.73 20.46 21.37
C TYR A 60 -16.88 21.73 21.55
N HIS A 61 -15.61 21.67 21.14
CA HIS A 61 -14.67 22.79 21.17
C HIS A 61 -13.81 22.80 19.90
N SER A 62 -13.62 23.98 19.29
CA SER A 62 -12.68 24.15 18.17
C SER A 62 -11.23 24.16 18.68
N ILE A 63 -10.34 23.50 17.95
CA ILE A 63 -8.90 23.41 18.21
C ILE A 63 -8.07 23.96 17.04
N GLU A 64 -8.63 24.89 16.25
CA GLU A 64 -7.95 25.51 15.10
C GLU A 64 -6.61 26.15 15.47
N GLU A 65 -6.54 26.79 16.65
CA GLU A 65 -5.36 27.48 17.15
C GLU A 65 -4.32 26.54 17.78
N LEU A 66 -4.62 25.24 17.91
CA LEU A 66 -3.73 24.29 18.56
C LEU A 66 -2.58 23.90 17.61
N PRO A 67 -1.30 24.15 17.95
CA PRO A 67 -0.17 23.79 17.09
C PRO A 67 -0.04 22.27 16.93
N SER A 68 0.68 21.84 15.89
CA SER A 68 1.02 20.42 15.71
C SER A 68 1.81 19.88 16.91
N GLY A 69 1.43 18.73 17.42
CA GLY A 69 2.04 18.12 18.60
C GLY A 69 1.17 17.05 19.25
N VAL A 70 1.71 16.46 20.32
CA VAL A 70 1.03 15.43 21.12
C VAL A 70 0.49 16.04 22.41
N TYR A 71 -0.80 15.88 22.61
CA TYR A 71 -1.55 16.44 23.72
C TYR A 71 -2.37 15.37 24.43
N GLN A 72 -2.88 15.73 25.60
CA GLN A 72 -3.93 14.98 26.28
C GLN A 72 -5.11 15.89 26.53
N VAL A 73 -6.31 15.40 26.26
CA VAL A 73 -7.58 16.11 26.46
C VAL A 73 -8.43 15.39 27.50
N ARG A 74 -9.14 16.17 28.32
CA ARG A 74 -10.24 15.68 29.17
C ARG A 74 -11.35 16.72 29.26
N THR A 75 -12.55 16.25 29.58
CA THR A 75 -13.72 17.11 29.76
C THR A 75 -14.42 16.80 31.07
N ALA A 76 -15.16 17.78 31.60
CA ALA A 76 -16.04 17.59 32.75
C ALA A 76 -17.36 18.34 32.53
N PRO A 77 -18.53 17.71 32.77
CA PRO A 77 -19.79 18.45 32.83
C PRO A 77 -19.78 19.41 34.03
N LEU A 78 -20.39 20.57 33.83
CA LEU A 78 -20.58 21.58 34.86
C LEU A 78 -21.94 21.40 35.55
N ASN A 79 -21.94 21.47 36.87
CA ASN A 79 -23.18 21.52 37.66
C ASN A 79 -23.86 22.90 37.57
N LEU A 80 -25.01 23.08 38.24
CA LEU A 80 -25.73 24.36 38.29
C LEU A 80 -24.88 25.53 38.82
N PHE A 81 -23.84 25.26 39.60
CA PHE A 81 -22.88 26.24 40.15
C PHE A 81 -21.65 26.45 39.26
N LYS A 82 -21.67 25.98 38.01
CA LYS A 82 -20.56 26.07 37.05
C LYS A 82 -19.25 25.47 37.56
N LYS A 83 -19.33 24.44 38.42
CA LYS A 83 -18.19 23.65 38.91
C LYS A 83 -18.13 22.28 38.19
N PRO A 84 -16.93 21.77 37.84
CA PRO A 84 -16.76 20.42 37.33
C PRO A 84 -17.35 19.38 38.28
N ALA A 85 -18.27 18.55 37.79
CA ALA A 85 -18.84 17.47 38.60
C ALA A 85 -17.90 16.25 38.64
N VAL A 86 -17.54 15.73 37.46
CA VAL A 86 -16.64 14.57 37.30
C VAL A 86 -15.77 14.80 36.08
N TRP A 87 -14.47 14.53 36.19
CA TRP A 87 -13.56 14.59 35.06
C TRP A 87 -13.56 13.27 34.27
N SER A 88 -13.53 13.35 32.95
CA SER A 88 -13.19 12.21 32.11
C SER A 88 -11.74 11.78 32.34
N ALA A 89 -11.43 10.54 31.98
CA ALA A 89 -10.05 10.13 31.80
C ALA A 89 -9.36 11.03 30.76
N TRP A 90 -8.05 11.21 30.92
CA TRP A 90 -7.20 11.80 29.89
C TRP A 90 -7.20 10.90 28.66
N LYS A 91 -7.43 11.48 27.49
CA LYS A 91 -7.28 10.82 26.19
C LYS A 91 -6.18 11.48 25.40
N ASP A 92 -5.38 10.68 24.72
CA ASP A 92 -4.33 11.21 23.84
C ASP A 92 -4.96 11.85 22.59
N LEU A 93 -4.36 12.96 22.17
CA LEU A 93 -4.74 13.76 21.01
C LEU A 93 -3.48 14.10 20.25
N GLU A 94 -3.41 13.75 18.98
CA GLU A 94 -2.31 14.13 18.11
C GLU A 94 -2.81 15.15 17.08
N VAL A 95 -2.11 16.28 16.99
CA VAL A 95 -2.34 17.29 15.96
C VAL A 95 -1.18 17.20 14.98
N ILE A 96 -1.47 16.74 13.77
CA ILE A 96 -0.48 16.61 12.68
C ILE A 96 -0.73 17.68 11.61
N ILE A 97 0.33 18.03 10.89
CA ILE A 97 0.24 18.90 9.71
C ILE A 97 -0.25 18.04 8.55
N SER A 98 -1.33 18.46 7.91
CA SER A 98 -1.86 17.80 6.71
C SER A 98 -1.29 18.45 5.47
N GLU A 99 -0.23 17.87 4.93
CA GLU A 99 0.36 18.32 3.66
C GLU A 99 -0.39 17.69 2.47
N PRO A 100 -0.38 18.32 1.28
CA PRO A 100 -0.95 17.71 0.08
C PRO A 100 -0.26 16.36 -0.21
N PRO A 101 -1.02 15.30 -0.51
CA PRO A 101 -0.43 14.00 -0.82
C PRO A 101 0.33 14.10 -2.14
N LYS A 102 1.55 13.54 -2.17
CA LYS A 102 2.28 13.31 -3.41
C LYS A 102 2.25 11.82 -3.68
N VAL A 103 2.07 11.45 -4.93
CA VAL A 103 2.16 10.05 -5.37
C VAL A 103 3.32 9.99 -6.32
N VAL A 104 4.28 9.13 -6.01
CA VAL A 104 5.41 8.85 -6.88
C VAL A 104 4.92 7.81 -7.86
N ILE A 105 4.78 8.21 -9.12
CA ILE A 105 4.48 7.28 -10.20
C ILE A 105 5.82 7.03 -10.86
N GLU A 106 6.40 5.85 -10.64
CA GLU A 106 7.51 5.41 -11.49
C GLU A 106 7.00 5.42 -12.93
N GLU A 107 7.61 6.25 -13.77
CA GLU A 107 7.20 6.49 -15.15
C GLU A 107 7.16 5.17 -15.94
N GLN A 108 6.02 4.44 -15.98
CA GLN A 108 5.54 3.60 -17.09
C GLN A 108 4.44 2.58 -16.67
N LYS A 109 3.29 2.70 -17.35
CA LYS A 109 2.18 1.73 -17.52
C LYS A 109 1.22 1.59 -16.32
N PRO A 110 -0.10 1.54 -16.59
CA PRO A 110 -1.11 1.34 -15.54
C PRO A 110 -0.96 -0.04 -14.91
N ILE A 111 -1.25 -0.13 -13.61
CA ILE A 111 -1.27 -1.41 -12.89
C ILE A 111 -2.40 -2.26 -13.47
N ILE A 112 -2.07 -3.39 -14.09
CA ILE A 112 -3.07 -4.27 -14.73
C ILE A 112 -3.74 -5.13 -13.66
N LEU A 113 -5.06 -5.05 -13.57
CA LEU A 113 -5.86 -5.89 -12.68
C LEU A 113 -6.67 -6.91 -13.49
N PRO A 114 -6.51 -8.21 -13.22
CA PRO A 114 -7.32 -9.23 -13.88
C PRO A 114 -8.76 -9.19 -13.36
N LYS A 115 -9.71 -9.32 -14.29
CA LYS A 115 -11.11 -9.61 -13.97
C LYS A 115 -11.34 -11.12 -13.86
N SER A 116 -12.25 -11.56 -12.98
CA SER A 116 -12.63 -12.97 -12.88
C SER A 116 -13.43 -13.42 -14.12
N GLU A 117 -13.13 -14.61 -14.66
CA GLU A 117 -13.92 -15.28 -15.70
C GLU A 117 -15.28 -15.75 -15.19
N SER A 118 -15.43 -15.87 -13.86
CA SER A 118 -16.55 -16.53 -13.21
C SER A 118 -17.29 -15.53 -12.32
N LYS A 119 -18.59 -15.30 -12.58
CA LYS A 119 -19.48 -14.52 -11.69
C LYS A 119 -19.62 -15.08 -10.25
N VAL A 120 -18.94 -16.18 -9.94
CA VAL A 120 -19.04 -16.94 -8.69
C VAL A 120 -17.80 -16.73 -7.80
N GLU A 121 -16.65 -16.32 -8.36
CA GLU A 121 -15.40 -16.11 -7.62
C GLU A 121 -15.04 -14.63 -7.57
N LYS A 122 -14.87 -14.09 -6.35
CA LYS A 122 -14.49 -12.68 -6.14
C LYS A 122 -13.06 -12.45 -6.61
N SER A 123 -12.86 -11.59 -7.61
CA SER A 123 -11.51 -11.16 -8.02
C SER A 123 -11.04 -10.05 -7.10
N ILE A 124 -10.21 -10.41 -6.12
CA ILE A 124 -9.59 -9.45 -5.21
C ILE A 124 -8.16 -9.20 -5.68
N SER A 125 -7.88 -7.95 -6.06
CA SER A 125 -6.54 -7.53 -6.47
C SER A 125 -5.90 -6.64 -5.40
N ASN A 126 -4.60 -6.83 -5.18
CA ASN A 126 -3.82 -5.96 -4.30
C ASN A 126 -3.21 -4.82 -5.13
N VAL A 127 -3.37 -3.58 -4.68
CA VAL A 127 -2.81 -2.39 -5.32
C VAL A 127 -1.98 -1.65 -4.28
N THR A 128 -0.72 -1.34 -4.60
CA THR A 128 0.15 -0.53 -3.74
C THR A 128 0.26 0.86 -4.33
N ILE A 129 0.15 1.88 -3.49
CA ILE A 129 0.33 3.29 -3.84
C ILE A 129 1.55 3.80 -3.07
N GLU A 130 2.53 4.31 -3.81
CA GLU A 130 3.76 4.88 -3.25
C GLU A 130 3.78 6.40 -3.43
N GLY A 131 4.38 7.11 -2.48
CA GLY A 131 4.28 8.56 -2.46
C GLY A 131 4.91 9.22 -1.24
N GLU A 132 4.41 10.41 -0.91
CA GLU A 132 4.81 11.16 0.27
C GLU A 132 3.57 11.79 0.92
N HIS A 133 3.68 12.03 2.23
CA HIS A 133 2.69 12.72 3.07
C HIS A 133 1.34 11.99 3.21
N PHE A 134 1.31 10.67 3.13
CA PHE A 134 0.10 9.91 3.47
C PHE A 134 -0.16 9.94 4.97
N LEU A 135 -1.43 10.08 5.32
CA LEU A 135 -1.94 10.10 6.69
C LEU A 135 -2.90 8.92 6.88
N GLU A 136 -3.11 8.50 8.12
CA GLU A 136 -4.07 7.43 8.43
C GLU A 136 -5.49 7.78 7.91
N ALA A 137 -5.85 9.07 8.01
CA ALA A 137 -7.11 9.64 7.53
C ALA A 137 -7.15 9.94 6.02
N THR A 138 -6.11 9.63 5.24
CA THR A 138 -6.09 9.82 3.79
C THR A 138 -7.20 9.01 3.13
N LYS A 139 -8.04 9.67 2.32
CA LYS A 139 -9.07 9.01 1.49
C LYS A 139 -8.47 8.64 0.15
N VAL A 140 -8.83 7.47 -0.35
CA VAL A 140 -8.39 6.96 -1.64
C VAL A 140 -9.60 6.45 -2.39
N ASP A 141 -9.78 6.90 -3.63
CA ASP A 141 -10.84 6.49 -4.53
C ASP A 141 -10.26 6.14 -5.90
N LEU A 142 -10.78 5.08 -6.52
CA LEU A 142 -10.44 4.68 -7.89
C LEU A 142 -11.67 4.87 -8.77
N THR A 143 -11.58 5.71 -9.79
CA THR A 143 -12.76 6.14 -10.55
C THR A 143 -12.55 6.12 -12.06
N LYS A 144 -13.63 5.87 -12.81
CA LYS A 144 -13.65 5.86 -14.26
C LYS A 144 -14.98 6.43 -14.75
N LYS A 145 -14.97 7.60 -15.40
CA LYS A 145 -16.14 8.23 -16.05
C LYS A 145 -17.45 8.10 -15.23
N ASN A 146 -17.40 8.42 -13.93
CA ASN A 146 -18.48 8.34 -12.93
C ASN A 146 -18.76 6.96 -12.29
N GLU A 147 -17.93 5.96 -12.51
CA GLU A 147 -17.98 4.69 -11.79
C GLU A 147 -16.79 4.53 -10.85
N THR A 148 -17.03 4.03 -9.65
CA THR A 148 -16.00 3.81 -8.62
C THR A 148 -15.66 2.33 -8.52
N LEU A 149 -14.37 2.00 -8.53
CA LEU A 149 -13.89 0.65 -8.24
C LEU A 149 -13.98 0.41 -6.72
N PRO A 150 -14.69 -0.63 -6.25
CA PRO A 150 -14.85 -0.87 -4.82
C PRO A 150 -13.51 -1.22 -4.14
N ILE A 151 -13.17 -0.46 -3.10
CA ILE A 151 -12.03 -0.73 -2.22
C ILE A 151 -12.53 -1.52 -1.00
N LEU A 152 -12.10 -2.78 -0.89
CA LEU A 152 -12.45 -3.68 0.22
C LEU A 152 -11.66 -3.36 1.49
N SER A 153 -10.41 -2.95 1.34
CA SER A 153 -9.57 -2.52 2.47
C SER A 153 -8.55 -1.49 2.03
N LYS A 154 -8.27 -0.52 2.92
CA LYS A 154 -7.21 0.48 2.80
C LYS A 154 -6.35 0.42 4.06
N GLU A 155 -5.07 0.10 3.88
CA GLU A 155 -4.08 0.08 4.96
C GLU A 155 -2.97 1.08 4.64
N VAL A 156 -2.86 2.14 5.45
CA VAL A 156 -1.74 3.10 5.35
C VAL A 156 -0.58 2.52 6.15
N LYS A 157 0.47 2.06 5.46
CA LYS A 157 1.63 1.40 6.10
C LYS A 157 2.63 2.42 6.62
N SER A 158 2.80 3.52 5.89
CA SER A 158 3.70 4.61 6.23
C SER A 158 3.21 5.89 5.56
N PRO A 159 3.83 7.06 5.87
CA PRO A 159 3.62 8.28 5.10
C PRO A 159 3.96 8.19 3.62
N GLU A 160 4.56 7.08 3.19
CA GLU A 160 5.04 6.86 1.83
C GLU A 160 4.32 5.70 1.12
N ARG A 161 3.52 4.91 1.83
CA ARG A 161 2.89 3.70 1.27
C ARG A 161 1.47 3.45 1.77
N ILE A 162 0.55 3.23 0.82
CA ILE A 162 -0.82 2.75 1.06
C ILE A 162 -1.02 1.44 0.30
N ASP A 163 -1.44 0.39 1.01
CA ASP A 163 -1.86 -0.87 0.41
C ASP A 163 -3.40 -0.91 0.32
N LEU A 164 -3.92 -1.23 -0.85
CA LEU A 164 -5.34 -1.38 -1.14
C LEU A 164 -5.66 -2.82 -1.54
N LYS A 165 -6.86 -3.28 -1.17
CA LYS A 165 -7.49 -4.45 -1.78
C LYS A 165 -8.72 -3.99 -2.53
N VAL A 166 -8.77 -4.26 -3.82
CA VAL A 166 -9.85 -3.82 -4.70
C VAL A 166 -10.61 -5.01 -5.24
N ASP A 167 -11.92 -4.88 -5.34
CA ASP A 167 -12.79 -5.88 -5.95
C ASP A 167 -12.97 -5.55 -7.44
N THR A 168 -12.48 -6.43 -8.32
CA THR A 168 -12.63 -6.26 -9.77
C THR A 168 -13.74 -7.14 -10.36
N THR A 169 -14.52 -7.86 -9.54
CA THR A 169 -15.54 -8.83 -10.00
C THR A 169 -16.55 -8.20 -10.96
N ASP A 170 -17.15 -7.08 -10.56
CA ASP A 170 -18.16 -6.36 -11.36
C ASP A 170 -17.60 -5.12 -12.07
N ALA A 171 -16.28 -4.91 -12.02
CA ALA A 171 -15.64 -3.72 -12.57
C ALA A 171 -15.67 -3.69 -14.10
N LYS A 172 -15.80 -2.49 -14.69
CA LYS A 172 -15.75 -2.31 -16.15
C LYS A 172 -14.31 -2.27 -16.65
N SER A 173 -13.97 -3.16 -17.57
CA SER A 173 -12.66 -3.24 -18.21
C SER A 173 -12.22 -1.90 -18.81
N GLY A 174 -10.99 -1.48 -18.53
CA GLY A 174 -10.38 -0.21 -18.98
C GLY A 174 -9.69 0.56 -17.85
N PRO A 175 -9.20 1.79 -18.15
CA PRO A 175 -8.40 2.58 -17.24
C PRO A 175 -9.24 3.24 -16.13
N TYR A 176 -8.69 3.28 -14.93
CA TYR A 176 -9.21 3.92 -13.73
C TYR A 176 -8.18 4.94 -13.20
N ASP A 177 -8.71 6.09 -12.80
CA ASP A 177 -7.97 7.21 -12.24
C ASP A 177 -7.94 7.09 -10.72
N LEU A 178 -6.78 7.38 -10.13
CA LEU A 178 -6.58 7.40 -8.69
C LEU A 178 -6.84 8.80 -8.16
N THR A 179 -7.68 8.91 -7.13
CA THR A 179 -7.89 10.14 -6.37
C THR A 179 -7.43 9.91 -4.93
N VAL A 180 -6.43 10.67 -4.49
CA VAL A 180 -5.91 10.64 -3.12
C VAL A 180 -6.21 11.99 -2.46
N THR A 181 -6.82 11.98 -1.28
CA THR A 181 -7.22 13.20 -0.58
C THR A 181 -6.84 13.14 0.88
N ASN A 182 -5.94 14.03 1.31
CA ASN A 182 -5.68 14.25 2.73
C ASN A 182 -6.74 15.19 3.35
N PRO A 183 -7.00 15.08 4.65
CA PRO A 183 -7.92 15.99 5.34
C PRO A 183 -7.56 17.45 5.10
N TYR A 184 -8.57 18.28 4.79
CA TYR A 184 -8.44 19.72 4.52
C TYR A 184 -7.55 20.08 3.31
N GLN A 185 -7.17 19.10 2.49
CA GLN A 185 -6.41 19.33 1.27
C GLN A 185 -7.28 19.07 0.04
N LYS A 186 -6.90 19.69 -1.08
CA LYS A 186 -7.55 19.43 -2.36
C LYS A 186 -7.25 17.99 -2.82
N PRO A 187 -8.20 17.28 -3.44
CA PRO A 187 -7.95 15.96 -4.01
C PRO A 187 -6.84 16.01 -5.06
N LYS A 188 -5.90 15.06 -4.96
CA LYS A 188 -4.89 14.80 -5.99
C LYS A 188 -5.39 13.70 -6.90
N VAL A 189 -5.64 14.04 -8.16
CA VAL A 189 -6.10 13.09 -9.19
C VAL A 189 -4.94 12.69 -10.09
N ILE A 190 -4.84 11.40 -10.36
CA ILE A 190 -3.83 10.77 -11.22
C ILE A 190 -4.57 9.93 -12.24
N SER A 191 -4.43 10.31 -13.50
CA SER A 191 -5.11 9.61 -14.58
C SER A 191 -4.42 8.29 -14.93
N ASN A 192 -5.21 7.30 -15.32
CA ASN A 192 -4.73 6.00 -15.79
C ASN A 192 -3.76 5.31 -14.80
N PHE A 193 -4.15 5.24 -13.54
CA PHE A 193 -3.36 4.60 -12.49
C PHE A 193 -3.48 3.07 -12.56
N VAL A 194 -4.69 2.57 -12.84
CA VAL A 194 -5.02 1.14 -12.87
C VAL A 194 -5.76 0.79 -14.15
N GLN A 195 -5.54 -0.38 -14.73
CA GLN A 195 -6.27 -0.88 -15.89
C GLN A 195 -6.86 -2.25 -15.59
N VAL A 196 -8.20 -2.34 -15.58
CA VAL A 196 -8.88 -3.64 -15.42
C VAL A 196 -8.98 -4.32 -16.79
N GLU A 197 -8.48 -5.54 -16.92
CA GLU A 197 -8.54 -6.32 -18.17
C GLU A 197 -9.34 -7.60 -18.00
N ASP A 198 -10.09 -7.96 -19.04
CA ASP A 198 -10.69 -9.28 -19.15
C ASP A 198 -9.58 -10.32 -19.40
N PRO A 199 -9.68 -11.50 -18.78
CA PRO A 199 -8.69 -12.55 -18.92
C PRO A 199 -8.63 -13.05 -20.37
N LYS A 200 -7.41 -13.15 -20.90
CA LYS A 200 -7.16 -13.52 -22.29
C LYS A 200 -7.41 -15.02 -22.51
N HIS A 201 -8.53 -15.34 -23.15
CA HIS A 201 -8.76 -16.67 -23.72
C HIS A 201 -7.78 -16.88 -24.89
N ASN A 202 -6.80 -17.78 -24.72
CA ASN A 202 -5.96 -18.22 -25.84
C ASN A 202 -6.75 -19.20 -26.70
N THR A 203 -7.30 -18.74 -27.82
CA THR A 203 -7.58 -19.60 -28.97
C THR A 203 -6.41 -19.50 -29.95
N THR A 204 -5.63 -20.57 -30.02
CA THR A 204 -4.83 -20.92 -31.19
C THR A 204 -5.72 -20.97 -32.43
N ASP A 205 -5.34 -20.26 -33.49
CA ASP A 205 -5.29 -20.81 -34.86
C ASP A 205 -4.40 -19.92 -35.74
N ALA A 206 -3.71 -20.60 -36.67
CA ALA A 206 -2.64 -20.13 -37.54
C ALA A 206 -3.09 -19.08 -38.58
N ASP A 207 -2.21 -18.15 -38.97
CA ASP A 207 -1.42 -18.22 -40.22
C ASP A 207 -0.48 -17.00 -40.32
N GLY A 208 0.62 -17.17 -41.06
CA GLY A 208 1.81 -16.29 -41.02
C GLY A 208 1.78 -15.00 -41.84
N ASN A 209 2.65 -14.06 -41.48
CA ASN A 209 3.77 -13.62 -42.31
C ASN A 209 4.66 -12.57 -41.60
N GLU A 210 5.88 -12.48 -42.08
CA GLU A 210 7.13 -11.99 -41.46
C GLU A 210 7.24 -10.46 -41.26
N GLU A 211 7.88 -10.08 -40.13
CA GLU A 211 8.91 -9.05 -39.82
C GLU A 211 9.05 -7.68 -40.57
N PRO A 212 9.77 -6.65 -40.02
CA PRO A 212 10.65 -6.63 -38.83
C PRO A 212 10.49 -5.47 -37.80
N GLN A 213 10.83 -5.84 -36.55
CA GLN A 213 11.63 -5.14 -35.51
C GLN A 213 11.32 -3.70 -35.02
N ASN A 214 11.04 -3.56 -33.69
CA ASN A 214 12.02 -3.01 -32.74
C ASN A 214 11.72 -3.36 -31.25
N LYS A 215 12.79 -3.49 -30.45
CA LYS A 215 12.96 -4.27 -29.19
C LYS A 215 12.31 -3.70 -27.90
N GLY A 216 11.72 -4.59 -27.10
CA GLY A 216 11.42 -4.46 -25.66
C GLY A 216 10.92 -5.80 -25.09
N SER A 217 11.64 -6.37 -24.11
CA SER A 217 11.62 -7.78 -23.65
C SER A 217 10.25 -8.47 -23.50
N LYS A 218 10.03 -9.50 -24.33
CA LYS A 218 8.98 -10.53 -24.15
C LYS A 218 9.28 -11.34 -22.89
N LYS A 219 8.34 -11.44 -21.95
CA LYS A 219 8.26 -12.60 -21.05
C LYS A 219 7.94 -13.82 -21.92
N SER A 220 8.97 -14.55 -22.33
CA SER A 220 8.81 -15.89 -22.90
C SER A 220 8.18 -16.77 -21.83
N LYS A 221 7.19 -17.59 -22.20
CA LYS A 221 6.77 -18.72 -21.37
C LYS A 221 7.95 -19.70 -21.34
N ILE A 222 8.81 -19.59 -20.33
CA ILE A 222 9.93 -20.51 -20.12
C ILE A 222 9.32 -21.80 -19.59
N ASN A 223 9.38 -22.86 -20.38
CA ASN A 223 9.00 -24.19 -19.91
C ASN A 223 10.12 -24.72 -19.00
N LEU A 224 9.79 -25.07 -17.75
CA LEU A 224 10.77 -25.60 -16.80
C LEU A 224 11.37 -26.92 -17.32
N PRO A 225 12.70 -27.03 -17.44
CA PRO A 225 13.35 -28.25 -17.91
C PRO A 225 13.20 -29.37 -16.88
N LYS A 226 12.51 -30.46 -17.26
CA LYS A 226 12.35 -31.63 -16.39
C LYS A 226 13.68 -32.38 -16.23
N GLY A 227 14.12 -32.62 -15.00
CA GLY A 227 15.29 -33.44 -14.69
C GLY A 227 16.64 -32.72 -14.67
N LYS A 228 16.64 -31.40 -14.87
CA LYS A 228 17.84 -30.56 -14.71
C LYS A 228 18.02 -30.22 -13.21
N LEU A 229 19.27 -30.18 -12.73
CA LEU A 229 19.57 -29.80 -11.34
C LEU A 229 19.44 -28.28 -11.18
N PHE A 230 18.98 -27.80 -10.02
CA PHE A 230 18.78 -26.37 -9.77
C PHE A 230 20.05 -25.54 -10.00
N ARG A 231 21.22 -26.09 -9.66
CA ARG A 231 22.52 -25.45 -9.90
C ARG A 231 22.81 -25.14 -11.35
N ASP A 232 22.19 -25.87 -12.29
CA ASP A 232 22.40 -25.70 -13.72
C ASP A 232 21.37 -24.77 -14.37
N TYR A 233 20.33 -24.39 -13.62
CA TYR A 233 19.27 -23.52 -14.13
C TYR A 233 19.87 -22.20 -14.62
N THR A 234 19.26 -21.60 -15.62
CA THR A 234 19.49 -20.18 -15.90
C THR A 234 18.81 -19.35 -14.81
N TYR A 235 19.20 -18.09 -14.68
CA TYR A 235 18.53 -17.13 -13.81
C TYR A 235 17.01 -17.10 -14.08
N GLU A 236 16.61 -17.07 -15.35
CA GLU A 236 15.21 -17.00 -15.76
C GLU A 236 14.44 -18.30 -15.47
N GLU A 237 15.06 -19.47 -15.66
CA GLU A 237 14.48 -20.76 -15.29
C GLU A 237 14.27 -20.86 -13.78
N MET A 238 15.21 -20.34 -12.98
CA MET A 238 15.12 -20.32 -11.53
C MET A 238 14.01 -19.38 -11.03
N LEU A 239 13.85 -18.20 -11.64
CA LEU A 239 12.71 -17.32 -11.35
C LEU A 239 11.38 -17.99 -11.68
N ALA A 240 11.27 -18.61 -12.86
CA ALA A 240 10.06 -19.34 -13.26
C ALA A 240 9.75 -20.48 -12.27
N PHE A 241 10.78 -21.17 -11.75
CA PHE A 241 10.61 -22.19 -10.72
C PHE A 241 10.02 -21.60 -9.44
N LEU A 242 10.58 -20.51 -8.92
CA LEU A 242 10.08 -19.85 -7.70
C LEU A 242 8.64 -19.33 -7.86
N GLU A 243 8.26 -18.85 -9.05
CA GLU A 243 6.88 -18.44 -9.35
C GLU A 243 5.90 -19.63 -9.34
N THR A 244 6.37 -20.83 -9.68
CA THR A 244 5.54 -22.05 -9.67
C THR A 244 5.52 -22.76 -8.31
N ASP A 245 6.59 -22.67 -7.53
CA ASP A 245 6.77 -23.40 -6.27
C ASP A 245 6.17 -22.63 -5.06
N VAL A 246 4.89 -22.26 -5.17
CA VAL A 246 4.19 -21.48 -4.14
C VAL A 246 3.64 -22.41 -3.04
N ALA A 247 3.95 -22.08 -1.78
CA ALA A 247 3.46 -22.82 -0.63
C ALA A 247 1.95 -22.59 -0.40
N VAL A 248 1.11 -23.40 -1.04
CA VAL A 248 -0.37 -23.31 -0.97
C VAL A 248 -0.90 -23.31 0.46
N ASN A 249 -0.22 -24.03 1.37
CA ASN A 249 -0.60 -24.15 2.77
C ASN A 249 -0.03 -23.03 3.67
N CYS A 250 0.78 -22.12 3.12
CA CYS A 250 1.45 -21.03 3.84
C CYS A 250 1.13 -19.66 3.24
N LYS A 251 -0.12 -19.19 3.41
CA LYS A 251 -0.61 -17.95 2.81
C LYS A 251 0.15 -16.68 3.24
N ASN A 252 0.87 -16.73 4.36
CA ASN A 252 1.58 -15.59 4.93
C ASN A 252 3.07 -15.53 4.55
N THR A 253 3.59 -16.49 3.77
CA THR A 253 4.99 -16.49 3.35
C THR A 253 5.12 -16.45 1.83
N LYS A 254 6.18 -15.78 1.36
CA LYS A 254 6.62 -15.80 -0.04
C LYS A 254 7.78 -16.80 -0.25
N ILE A 255 8.12 -17.56 0.78
CA ILE A 255 9.21 -18.55 0.75
C ILE A 255 8.77 -19.75 -0.10
N PRO A 256 9.64 -20.30 -0.98
CA PRO A 256 9.31 -21.42 -1.85
C PRO A 256 8.91 -22.67 -1.07
N ALA A 257 7.87 -23.38 -1.54
CA ALA A 257 7.31 -24.55 -0.88
C ALA A 257 8.36 -25.63 -0.61
N LEU A 258 9.28 -25.85 -1.55
CA LEU A 258 10.38 -26.82 -1.44
C LEU A 258 11.27 -26.56 -0.21
N THR A 259 11.40 -25.30 0.19
CA THR A 259 12.28 -24.87 1.28
C THR A 259 11.58 -24.87 2.65
N LEU A 260 10.33 -25.31 2.71
CA LEU A 260 9.53 -25.36 3.94
C LEU A 260 9.34 -26.80 4.42
N SER A 261 9.46 -27.03 5.73
CA SER A 261 9.07 -28.30 6.37
C SER A 261 7.69 -28.17 7.00
N GLU A 262 7.47 -27.11 7.77
CA GLU A 262 6.23 -26.86 8.49
C GLU A 262 5.79 -25.40 8.41
N CYS A 263 4.48 -25.22 8.54
CA CYS A 263 3.84 -23.93 8.44
C CYS A 263 2.98 -23.64 9.65
N HIS A 264 3.33 -22.61 10.40
CA HIS A 264 2.59 -22.16 11.57
C HIS A 264 2.00 -20.76 11.31
N LYS A 265 1.07 -20.33 12.17
CA LYS A 265 0.36 -19.05 11.98
C LYS A 265 1.30 -17.84 12.01
N THR A 266 2.38 -17.91 12.78
CA THR A 266 3.29 -16.80 13.07
C THR A 266 4.74 -17.03 12.63
N TYR A 267 5.08 -18.26 12.22
CA TYR A 267 6.44 -18.61 11.76
C TYR A 267 6.38 -19.80 10.80
N VAL A 268 7.48 -20.01 10.07
CA VAL A 268 7.68 -21.20 9.24
C VAL A 268 8.93 -21.93 9.69
N ILE A 269 8.96 -23.24 9.49
CA ILE A 269 10.17 -24.04 9.71
C ILE A 269 10.77 -24.33 8.33
N LEU A 270 12.04 -24.01 8.17
CA LEU A 270 12.77 -24.20 6.92
C LEU A 270 13.28 -25.63 6.81
N ASN A 271 13.20 -26.18 5.60
CA ASN A 271 13.68 -27.52 5.27
C ASN A 271 15.02 -27.43 4.52
N PHE A 272 16.12 -27.55 5.24
CA PHE A 272 17.47 -27.64 4.67
C PHE A 272 18.02 -29.07 4.65
N SER A 273 17.14 -30.07 4.49
CA SER A 273 17.54 -31.48 4.44
C SER A 273 18.39 -31.83 3.22
N SER A 274 18.38 -30.98 2.18
CA SER A 274 19.23 -31.09 1.01
C SER A 274 19.99 -29.79 0.75
N GLU A 275 21.18 -29.90 0.16
CA GLU A 275 21.97 -28.75 -0.31
C GLU A 275 21.21 -27.92 -1.36
N ASP A 276 20.39 -28.59 -2.17
CA ASP A 276 19.52 -27.95 -3.16
C ASP A 276 18.48 -27.05 -2.50
N ASN A 277 17.80 -27.52 -1.44
CA ASN A 277 16.81 -26.69 -0.74
C ASN A 277 17.46 -25.47 -0.09
N HIS A 278 18.64 -25.64 0.51
CA HIS A 278 19.39 -24.52 1.09
C HIS A 278 19.80 -23.53 -0.01
N SER A 279 20.32 -24.01 -1.12
CA SER A 279 20.71 -23.16 -2.26
C SER A 279 19.52 -22.44 -2.89
N VAL A 280 18.36 -23.08 -2.99
CA VAL A 280 17.11 -22.43 -3.45
C VAL A 280 16.69 -21.32 -2.49
N PHE A 281 16.77 -21.54 -1.17
CA PHE A 281 16.44 -20.53 -0.18
C PHE A 281 17.41 -19.35 -0.19
N GLU A 282 18.71 -19.60 -0.34
CA GLU A 282 19.71 -18.55 -0.44
C GLU A 282 19.58 -17.78 -1.76
N PHE A 283 19.20 -18.45 -2.85
CA PHE A 283 18.84 -17.77 -4.09
C PHE A 283 17.57 -16.92 -3.93
N TYR A 284 16.58 -17.39 -3.17
CA TYR A 284 15.40 -16.60 -2.82
C TYR A 284 15.76 -15.32 -2.06
N LYS A 285 16.70 -15.40 -1.11
CA LYS A 285 17.26 -14.22 -0.43
C LYS A 285 17.99 -13.27 -1.38
N LEU A 286 18.71 -13.82 -2.37
CA LEU A 286 19.46 -13.07 -3.38
C LEU A 286 18.58 -12.18 -4.28
N ILE A 287 17.30 -12.56 -4.46
CA ILE A 287 16.32 -11.79 -5.24
C ILE A 287 15.41 -10.92 -4.35
N ASN A 288 15.60 -10.94 -3.02
CA ASN A 288 14.82 -10.13 -2.10
C ASN A 288 15.31 -8.66 -2.10
N GLU A 289 14.41 -7.74 -1.75
CA GLU A 289 14.67 -6.31 -1.64
C GLU A 289 15.48 -5.95 -0.37
N ASN A 290 15.52 -6.85 0.61
CA ASN A 290 16.31 -6.66 1.83
C ASN A 290 17.81 -6.82 1.56
N GLU A 291 18.59 -5.76 1.84
CA GLU A 291 20.05 -5.74 1.68
C GLU A 291 20.76 -6.83 2.49
N SER A 292 20.39 -7.01 3.76
CA SER A 292 21.00 -8.03 4.63
C SER A 292 20.78 -9.45 4.09
N ASP A 293 19.64 -9.70 3.44
CA ASP A 293 19.35 -10.98 2.79
C ASP A 293 20.27 -11.19 1.58
N ARG A 294 20.44 -10.17 0.73
CA ARG A 294 21.32 -10.24 -0.44
C ARG A 294 22.79 -10.41 -0.04
N VAL A 295 23.27 -9.62 0.91
CA VAL A 295 24.66 -9.69 1.42
C VAL A 295 24.95 -11.08 2.00
N SER A 296 24.05 -11.63 2.81
CA SER A 296 24.23 -12.99 3.35
C SER A 296 24.17 -14.06 2.26
N ALA A 297 23.37 -13.89 1.21
CA ALA A 297 23.34 -14.79 0.06
C ALA A 297 24.65 -14.73 -0.77
N TYR A 298 25.24 -13.55 -0.98
CA TYR A 298 26.55 -13.40 -1.64
C TYR A 298 27.63 -14.21 -0.91
N GLN A 299 27.65 -14.11 0.42
CA GLN A 299 28.58 -14.84 1.27
C GLN A 299 28.33 -16.35 1.20
N TYR A 300 27.07 -16.78 1.20
CA TYR A 300 26.72 -18.20 1.07
C TYR A 300 27.23 -18.78 -0.26
N PHE A 301 26.90 -18.15 -1.39
CA PHE A 301 27.27 -18.69 -2.71
C PHE A 301 28.77 -18.59 -2.98
N SER A 302 29.45 -17.59 -2.46
CA SER A 302 30.91 -17.51 -2.58
C SER A 302 31.64 -18.56 -1.72
N LYS A 303 31.07 -18.93 -0.56
CA LYS A 303 31.62 -19.98 0.30
C LYS A 303 31.30 -21.40 -0.21
N ASN A 304 30.09 -21.60 -0.74
CA ASN A 304 29.59 -22.90 -1.20
C ASN A 304 29.53 -22.95 -2.74
N CYS A 305 30.64 -22.59 -3.40
CA CYS A 305 30.66 -22.37 -4.84
C CYS A 305 31.09 -23.60 -5.67
N SER A 306 31.26 -24.77 -5.07
CA SER A 306 31.74 -25.99 -5.74
C SER A 306 30.74 -27.15 -5.59
N PRO A 307 29.92 -27.44 -6.61
CA PRO A 307 29.91 -26.82 -7.94
C PRO A 307 29.18 -25.46 -7.96
N ARG A 308 29.44 -24.68 -9.01
CA ARG A 308 28.91 -23.32 -9.13
C ARG A 308 27.40 -23.32 -9.28
N PHE A 309 26.70 -22.57 -8.42
CA PHE A 309 25.26 -22.34 -8.58
C PHE A 309 25.00 -21.27 -9.64
N ARG A 310 24.76 -21.71 -10.89
CA ARG A 310 24.66 -20.84 -12.07
C ARG A 310 23.62 -19.72 -11.94
N PRO A 311 22.39 -19.95 -11.43
CA PRO A 311 21.41 -18.87 -11.30
C PRO A 311 21.91 -17.72 -10.41
N ALA A 312 22.56 -18.06 -9.28
CA ALA A 312 23.10 -17.06 -8.36
C ALA A 312 24.23 -16.27 -9.01
N PHE A 313 25.11 -16.94 -9.76
CA PHE A 313 26.19 -16.29 -10.48
C PHE A 313 25.66 -15.29 -11.51
N GLU A 314 24.69 -15.69 -12.34
CA GLU A 314 24.06 -14.83 -13.34
C GLU A 314 23.37 -13.62 -12.67
N ARG A 315 22.69 -13.83 -11.55
CA ARG A 315 22.05 -12.78 -10.75
C ARG A 315 23.04 -11.78 -10.16
N MET A 316 24.14 -12.26 -9.57
CA MET A 316 25.18 -11.39 -8.99
C MET A 316 25.93 -10.58 -10.06
N GLU A 317 26.17 -11.16 -11.24
CA GLU A 317 26.73 -10.43 -12.39
C GLU A 317 25.77 -9.34 -12.90
N LEU A 318 24.47 -9.61 -12.90
CA LEU A 318 23.46 -8.61 -13.25
C LEU A 318 23.43 -7.45 -12.25
N GLU A 319 23.48 -7.74 -10.94
CA GLU A 319 23.59 -6.70 -9.91
C GLU A 319 24.88 -5.88 -10.04
N TRP A 320 26.00 -6.54 -10.31
CA TRP A 320 27.28 -5.84 -10.48
C TRP A 320 27.26 -4.83 -11.66
N LYS A 321 26.51 -5.14 -12.72
CA LYS A 321 26.28 -4.21 -13.83
C LYS A 321 25.42 -3.02 -13.41
N ASN A 322 24.48 -3.22 -12.49
CA ASN A 322 23.58 -2.20 -11.94
C ASN A 322 24.05 -1.60 -10.61
N ARG A 323 25.33 -1.80 -10.25
CA ARG A 323 25.91 -1.46 -8.93
C ARG A 323 25.71 -0.01 -8.46
N ASN A 324 25.40 0.92 -9.35
CA ASN A 324 25.13 2.31 -9.00
C ASN A 324 23.90 2.47 -8.10
N ASN A 325 22.97 1.49 -8.14
CA ASN A 325 21.77 1.47 -7.32
C ASN A 325 21.96 0.76 -5.98
N LEU A 326 23.14 0.15 -5.75
CA LEU A 326 23.47 -0.53 -4.50
C LEU A 326 24.11 0.43 -3.51
N ASP A 327 23.79 0.23 -2.24
CA ASP A 327 24.47 0.86 -1.12
C ASP A 327 26.00 0.62 -1.20
N PRO A 328 26.85 1.58 -0.80
CA PRO A 328 28.30 1.41 -0.81
C PRO A 328 28.79 0.13 -0.10
N ASP A 329 28.20 -0.25 1.02
CA ASP A 329 28.63 -1.41 1.82
C ASP A 329 28.22 -2.73 1.14
N GLU A 330 27.01 -2.78 0.59
CA GLU A 330 26.55 -3.89 -0.24
C GLU A 330 27.42 -4.05 -1.50
N ARG A 331 27.73 -2.94 -2.17
CA ARG A 331 28.57 -2.94 -3.38
C ARG A 331 29.95 -3.53 -3.11
N GLN A 332 30.54 -3.21 -1.95
CA GLN A 332 31.83 -3.76 -1.54
C GLN A 332 31.72 -5.28 -1.28
N SER A 333 30.66 -5.70 -0.57
CA SER A 333 30.39 -7.11 -0.29
C SER A 333 30.21 -7.92 -1.59
N LEU A 334 29.38 -7.42 -2.51
CA LEU A 334 29.15 -8.03 -3.82
C LEU A 334 30.45 -8.15 -4.62
N LEU A 335 31.29 -7.11 -4.67
CA LEU A 335 32.57 -7.15 -5.39
C LEU A 335 33.47 -8.27 -4.84
N GLN A 336 33.61 -8.33 -3.52
CA GLN A 336 34.47 -9.31 -2.85
C GLN A 336 34.00 -10.74 -3.14
N ASP A 337 32.71 -11.01 -2.97
CA ASP A 337 32.16 -12.35 -3.06
C ASP A 337 31.96 -12.80 -4.51
N LEU A 338 31.59 -11.90 -5.43
CA LEU A 338 31.55 -12.20 -6.86
C LEU A 338 32.94 -12.54 -7.40
N THR A 339 33.99 -11.87 -6.93
CA THR A 339 35.38 -12.18 -7.33
C THR A 339 35.77 -13.60 -6.90
N LYS A 340 35.40 -14.02 -5.68
CA LYS A 340 35.57 -15.42 -5.24
C LYS A 340 34.76 -16.36 -6.12
N PHE A 341 33.48 -16.02 -6.36
CA PHE A 341 32.55 -16.88 -7.09
C PHE A 341 32.97 -17.11 -8.56
N ARG A 342 33.58 -16.10 -9.21
CA ARG A 342 34.15 -16.21 -10.56
C ARG A 342 35.25 -17.28 -10.66
N ASN A 343 36.02 -17.47 -9.59
CA ASN A 343 37.15 -18.40 -9.53
C ASN A 343 36.74 -19.83 -9.19
N CYS A 344 35.46 -20.08 -8.91
CA CYS A 344 34.98 -21.39 -8.51
C CYS A 344 34.88 -22.37 -9.70
N PRO A 345 35.09 -23.67 -9.49
CA PRO A 345 34.97 -24.66 -10.55
C PRO A 345 33.55 -24.63 -11.15
N ARG A 346 33.46 -24.85 -12.46
CA ARG A 346 32.17 -24.94 -13.16
C ARG A 346 31.42 -26.20 -12.75
#